data_AF-A0A654LUZ3-F1
#
_entry.id   AF-A0A654LUZ3-F1
#
_cell.length_a   1.000
_cell.length_b   1.000
_cell.length_c   1.000
_cell.angle_alpha   90.00
_cell.angle_beta   90.00
_cell.angle_gamma   90.00
#
_symmetry.space_group_name_H-M   'P 1'
#
loop_
_entity.id
_entity.type
_entity.pdbx_description
1 polymer ?
#
loop_
_entity_poly.entity_id
_entity_poly.type
_entity_poly.pdbx_seq_one_letter_code
_entity_poly.pdbx_strand_id
1 'polypeptide(L)'
;MYFLKIDSNRSAIDLNHNVLDKRGGKGLQDLVVDDKNELEQVIFAKGFEGRITDIETGLDGNLYKLTYFDGSIYRITHTEK
;
A
#
# COMPACT_ATOMS: atom_id res chain seq x y z
N MET A 1 -8.10 -19.53 21.29
CA MET A 1 -7.37 -20.70 20.73
C MET A 1 -7.73 -20.79 19.26
N TYR A 2 -6.74 -20.91 18.37
CA TYR A 2 -6.96 -21.03 16.93
C TYR A 2 -6.66 -22.45 16.48
N PHE A 3 -7.46 -22.98 15.56
CA PHE A 3 -7.30 -24.33 15.02
C PHE A 3 -7.04 -24.22 13.51
N LEU A 4 -5.91 -24.77 13.07
CA LEU A 4 -5.52 -24.83 11.66
C LEU A 4 -5.70 -26.25 11.16
N LYS A 5 -6.27 -26.40 9.96
CA LYS A 5 -6.50 -27.69 9.31
C LYS A 5 -5.42 -27.91 8.25
N ILE A 6 -4.93 -29.13 8.11
CA ILE A 6 -3.98 -29.52 7.06
C ILE A 6 -4.76 -30.10 5.86
N ASP A 7 -4.25 -29.90 4.64
CA ASP A 7 -4.79 -30.48 3.42
C ASP A 7 -4.73 -32.02 3.42
N SER A 8 -5.44 -32.65 2.47
CA SER A 8 -5.56 -34.12 2.43
C SER A 8 -4.22 -34.82 2.16
N ASN A 9 -3.31 -34.15 1.47
CA ASN A 9 -1.96 -34.66 1.16
C ASN A 9 -0.96 -34.44 2.30
N ARG A 10 -1.36 -33.76 3.38
CA ARG A 10 -0.50 -33.39 4.51
C ARG A 10 0.74 -32.58 4.13
N SER A 11 0.60 -31.75 3.10
CA SER A 11 1.65 -30.90 2.55
C SER A 11 1.42 -29.42 2.81
N ALA A 12 0.18 -29.00 3.10
CA ALA A 12 -0.18 -27.59 3.25
C ALA A 12 -1.29 -27.37 4.27
N ILE A 13 -1.51 -26.12 4.68
CA ILE A 13 -2.69 -25.73 5.48
C ILE A 13 -3.89 -25.60 4.54
N ASP A 14 -5.02 -26.20 4.92
CA ASP A 14 -6.29 -26.10 4.21
C ASP A 14 -6.94 -24.74 4.50
N LEU A 15 -6.70 -23.80 3.59
CA LEU A 15 -7.23 -22.44 3.61
C LEU A 15 -8.52 -22.40 2.77
N ASN A 16 -9.59 -23.04 3.25
CA ASN A 16 -10.90 -23.17 2.60
C ASN A 16 -11.22 -22.07 1.56
N HIS A 17 -11.06 -22.40 0.27
CA HIS A 17 -11.11 -21.46 -0.86
C HIS A 17 -12.44 -20.70 -0.97
N ASN A 18 -13.55 -21.31 -0.55
CA ASN A 18 -14.89 -20.69 -0.58
C ASN A 18 -15.04 -19.49 0.38
N VAL A 19 -14.19 -19.39 1.40
CA VAL A 19 -14.12 -18.23 2.31
C VAL A 19 -13.18 -17.16 1.74
N LEU A 20 -12.16 -17.57 1.00
CA LEU A 20 -11.22 -16.66 0.33
C LEU A 20 -11.88 -15.96 -0.86
N ASP A 21 -12.66 -16.66 -1.70
CA ASP A 21 -13.25 -16.05 -2.92
C ASP A 21 -14.37 -15.03 -2.64
N LYS A 22 -15.13 -15.18 -1.55
CA LYS A 22 -16.18 -14.19 -1.18
C LYS A 22 -15.63 -12.91 -0.53
N ARG A 23 -14.36 -12.92 -0.11
CA ARG A 23 -13.63 -11.74 0.39
C ARG A 23 -12.33 -11.49 -0.38
N GLY A 24 -12.19 -12.06 -1.58
CA GLY A 24 -11.01 -11.92 -2.44
C GLY A 24 -9.65 -12.24 -1.81
N GLY A 25 -9.56 -13.15 -0.82
CA GLY A 25 -8.30 -13.47 -0.16
C GLY A 25 -7.73 -12.35 0.71
N LYS A 26 -8.52 -11.31 1.06
CA LYS A 26 -8.10 -10.10 1.79
C LYS A 26 -7.33 -10.30 3.11
N GLY A 27 -7.36 -11.48 3.70
CA GLY A 27 -6.62 -11.79 4.93
C GLY A 27 -5.25 -12.45 4.72
N LEU A 28 -4.95 -12.87 3.49
CA LEU A 28 -3.70 -13.55 3.11
C LEU A 28 -3.03 -12.89 1.90
N GLN A 29 -3.50 -11.70 1.50
CA GLN A 29 -2.84 -10.92 0.46
C GLN A 29 -1.44 -10.56 0.93
N ASP A 30 -0.47 -10.79 0.05
CA ASP A 30 0.86 -10.25 0.26
C ASP A 30 0.77 -8.72 0.31
N LEU A 31 1.46 -8.13 1.27
CA LEU A 31 1.55 -6.68 1.45
C LEU A 31 2.93 -6.17 1.02
N VAL A 32 3.82 -7.07 0.61
CA VAL A 32 5.11 -6.72 0.01
C VAL A 32 4.87 -6.45 -1.46
N VAL A 33 5.31 -5.28 -1.90
CA VAL A 33 5.36 -4.94 -3.32
C VAL A 33 6.69 -5.46 -3.85
N ASP A 34 6.66 -6.57 -4.59
CA ASP A 34 7.87 -7.18 -5.15
C ASP A 34 7.89 -7.20 -6.68
N ASP A 35 6.78 -6.83 -7.33
CA ASP A 35 6.71 -6.68 -8.78
C ASP A 35 6.27 -5.27 -9.25
N LYS A 36 6.52 -4.99 -10.54
CA LYS A 36 6.26 -3.67 -11.14
C LYS A 36 4.76 -3.34 -11.23
N ASN A 37 3.92 -4.32 -11.52
CA ASN A 37 2.47 -4.11 -11.62
C ASN A 37 1.88 -3.78 -10.26
N GLU A 38 2.35 -4.42 -9.19
CA GLU A 38 1.99 -4.08 -7.81
C GLU A 38 2.49 -2.69 -7.44
N LEU A 39 3.73 -2.36 -7.81
CA LEU A 39 4.32 -1.05 -7.54
C LEU A 39 3.52 0.09 -8.19
N GLU A 40 3.12 -0.07 -9.45
CA GLU A 40 2.32 0.93 -10.16
C GLU A 40 0.94 1.16 -9.51
N GLN A 41 0.37 0.16 -8.82
CA GLN A 41 -0.92 0.31 -8.13
C GLN A 41 -0.84 1.14 -6.85
N VAL A 42 0.32 1.18 -6.19
CA VAL A 42 0.51 1.89 -4.91
C VAL A 42 1.16 3.26 -5.06
N ILE A 43 1.77 3.57 -6.21
CA ILE A 43 2.33 4.89 -6.45
C ILE A 43 1.20 5.89 -6.74
N PHE A 44 0.99 6.81 -5.78
CA PHE A 44 -0.04 7.86 -5.93
C PHE A 44 0.46 9.10 -6.68
N ALA A 45 1.79 9.33 -6.80
CA ALA A 45 2.35 10.48 -7.51
C ALA A 45 3.80 10.23 -7.99
N LYS A 46 4.15 10.83 -9.13
CA LYS A 46 5.48 10.75 -9.78
C LYS A 46 5.85 12.09 -10.41
N GLY A 47 7.11 12.23 -10.83
CA GLY A 47 7.56 13.36 -11.65
C GLY A 47 7.78 14.66 -10.86
N PHE A 48 7.99 14.57 -9.54
CA PHE A 48 8.31 15.74 -8.73
C PHE A 48 9.70 16.27 -9.08
N GLU A 49 9.74 17.51 -9.58
CA GLU A 49 10.97 18.28 -9.69
C GLU A 49 11.44 18.75 -8.31
N GLY A 50 12.75 18.95 -8.19
CA GLY A 50 13.38 19.23 -6.91
C GLY A 50 13.43 17.97 -6.04
N ARG A 51 14.64 17.46 -5.75
CA ARG A 51 14.84 16.32 -4.86
C ARG A 51 14.03 16.48 -3.56
N ILE A 52 13.14 15.54 -3.28
CA ILE A 52 12.39 15.51 -2.03
C ILE A 52 13.35 15.21 -0.89
N THR A 53 13.34 16.06 0.13
CA THR A 53 14.14 15.87 1.35
C THR A 53 13.30 15.41 2.52
N ASP A 54 12.01 15.77 2.52
CA ASP A 54 11.10 15.42 3.61
C ASP A 54 9.64 15.36 3.15
N ILE A 55 8.82 14.59 3.85
CA ILE A 55 7.38 14.42 3.63
C ILE A 55 6.68 14.29 4.99
N GLU A 56 5.65 15.10 5.24
CA GLU A 56 4.91 15.13 6.53
C GLU A 56 3.41 15.31 6.30
N THR A 57 2.59 14.75 7.19
CA THR A 57 1.14 15.01 7.20
C THR A 57 0.83 16.16 8.17
N GLY A 58 0.21 17.21 7.67
CA GLY A 58 -0.20 18.34 8.50
C GLY A 58 -1.39 18.02 9.40
N LEU A 59 -1.59 18.83 10.44
CA LEU A 59 -2.78 18.77 11.31
C LEU A 59 -4.09 19.03 10.54
N ASP A 60 -3.99 19.60 9.34
CA ASP A 60 -5.09 19.82 8.40
C ASP A 60 -5.41 18.58 7.53
N GLY A 61 -4.68 17.48 7.72
CA GLY A 61 -4.85 16.24 6.96
C GLY A 61 -4.26 16.27 5.55
N ASN A 62 -3.55 17.33 5.16
CA ASN A 62 -2.87 17.41 3.87
C ASN A 62 -1.45 16.85 3.96
N LEU A 63 -0.92 16.39 2.82
CA LEU A 63 0.46 15.92 2.72
C LEU A 63 1.36 17.05 2.23
N TYR A 64 2.50 17.25 2.88
CA TYR A 64 3.46 18.28 2.53
C TYR A 64 4.77 17.61 2.10
N LYS A 65 5.41 18.16 1.06
CA LYS A 65 6.77 17.76 0.66
C LYS A 65 7.70 18.97 0.67
N LEU A 66 8.94 18.76 1.12
CA LEU A 66 10.03 19.73 1.06
C LEU A 66 11.01 19.35 -0.05
N THR A 67 11.44 20.34 -0.84
CA THR A 67 12.36 20.15 -1.96
C THR A 67 13.70 20.87 -1.75
N TYR A 68 14.81 20.22 -2.14
CA TYR A 68 16.16 20.74 -1.90
C TYR A 68 16.55 21.91 -2.82
N PHE A 69 16.25 21.83 -4.11
CA PHE A 69 16.83 22.73 -5.12
C PHE A 69 16.27 24.15 -5.09
N ASP A 70 14.96 24.29 -4.84
CA ASP A 70 14.23 25.55 -4.78
C ASP A 70 13.85 25.94 -3.34
N GLY A 71 14.16 25.08 -2.34
CA GLY A 71 13.80 25.29 -0.94
C GLY A 71 12.29 25.42 -0.70
N SER A 72 11.47 24.92 -1.61
CA SER A 72 10.03 25.15 -1.60
C SER A 72 9.29 24.05 -0.84
N ILE A 73 8.15 24.43 -0.26
CA ILE A 73 7.21 23.50 0.37
C ILE A 73 5.98 23.43 -0.50
N TYR A 74 5.63 22.22 -0.93
CA TYR A 74 4.43 21.96 -1.73
C TYR A 74 3.41 21.22 -0.87
N ARG A 75 2.14 21.58 -1.04
CA ARG A 75 1.01 20.93 -0.38
C ARG A 75 0.23 20.09 -1.39
N ILE A 76 0.00 18.82 -1.06
CA ILE A 76 -0.82 17.88 -1.80
C ILE A 76 -2.14 17.76 -1.05
N THR A 77 -3.22 18.20 -1.68
CA THR A 77 -4.56 18.27 -1.08
C THR A 77 -5.48 17.24 -1.70
N HIS A 78 -6.38 16.67 -0.91
CA HIS A 78 -7.51 15.94 -1.45
C HIS A 78 -8.42 16.92 -2.20
N THR A 79 -8.60 16.74 -3.50
CA THR A 79 -9.60 17.50 -4.26
C THR A 79 -10.93 16.76 -4.12
N GLU A 80 -11.86 17.31 -3.35
CA GLU A 80 -13.26 16.90 -3.50
C GLU A 80 -13.73 17.35 -4.88
N LYS A 81 -14.19 16.40 -5.69
CA LYS A 81 -14.88 16.66 -6.96
C LYS A 81 -16.36 16.84 -6.72
#